data_AF-A0A3C1B7W3-F1
#
_entry.id   AF-A0A3C1B7W3-F1
#
_cell.length_a   1.000
_cell.length_b   1.000
_cell.length_c   1.000
_cell.angle_alpha   90.00
_cell.angle_beta   90.00
_cell.angle_gamma   90.00
#
_symmetry.space_group_name_H-M   'P 1'
#
loop_
_entity.id
_entity.type
_entity.pdbx_description
1 polymer ?
#
loop_
_entity_poly.entity_id
_entity_poly.type
_entity_poly.pdbx_seq_one_letter_code
_entity_poly.pdbx_strand_id
1 'polypeptide(L)' 'HGLYVLEGKGVYRLNQDWVEVEAGDFLWLRAFCPQACYAGGPGPFRYLLYKDVNRQMPLS' A
#
# COMPACT_ATOMS: atom_id res chain seq x y z
N HIS A 1 -7.65 4.28 2.00
CA HIS A 1 -7.52 3.60 0.69
C HIS A 1 -6.85 2.26 0.91
N GLY A 2 -6.95 1.35 -0.05
CA GLY A 2 -6.44 -0.02 0.10
C GLY A 2 -5.47 -0.40 -1.00
N LEU A 3 -4.48 -1.22 -0.64
CA LEU A 3 -3.57 -1.91 -1.55
C LEU A 3 -3.75 -3.42 -1.35
N TYR A 4 -3.74 -4.18 -2.44
CA TYR A 4 -3.69 -5.65 -2.39
C TYR A 4 -2.52 -6.13 -3.24
N VAL A 5 -1.58 -6.85 -2.64
CA VAL A 5 -0.36 -7.29 -3.32
C VAL A 5 -0.69 -8.45 -4.27
N LEU A 6 -0.40 -8.27 -5.56
CA LEU A 6 -0.71 -9.23 -6.63
C LEU A 6 0.50 -10.12 -6.97
N GLU A 7 1.71 -9.58 -6.85
CA GLU A 7 2.94 -10.28 -7.22
C GLU A 7 4.13 -9.77 -6.40
N GLY A 8 5.05 -10.68 -6.10
CA GLY A 8 6.35 -10.36 -5.52
C GLY A 8 6.32 -10.23 -4.00
N LYS A 9 7.46 -9.81 -3.46
CA LYS A 9 7.67 -9.49 -2.05
C LYS A 9 8.44 -8.19 -1.90
N GLY A 10 8.21 -7.46 -0.82
CA GLY A 10 8.91 -6.23 -0.52
C GLY A 10 8.80 -5.86 0.96
N VAL A 11 9.49 -4.80 1.36
CA VAL A 11 9.34 -4.20 2.68
C VAL A 11 8.65 -2.86 2.52
N TYR A 12 7.45 -2.73 3.05
CA TYR A 12 6.65 -1.51 3.01
C TYR A 12 6.84 -0.72 4.29
N ARG A 13 7.13 0.57 4.18
CA ARG A 13 7.06 1.49 5.31
C ARG A 13 5.64 2.02 5.42
N LEU A 14 4.94 1.62 6.46
CA LEU A 14 3.62 2.11 6.82
C LEU A 14 3.75 2.98 8.06
N ASN A 15 3.57 4.28 7.88
CA ASN A 15 3.87 5.29 8.89
C ASN A 15 5.35 5.29 9.31
N GLN A 16 5.67 4.74 10.49
CA GLN A 16 7.05 4.65 10.99
C GLN A 16 7.62 3.24 10.87
N ASP A 17 6.78 2.27 10.58
CA ASP A 17 7.12 0.86 10.71
C ASP A 17 7.41 0.26 9.34
N TRP A 18 8.51 -0.49 9.27
CA TRP A 18 8.83 -1.32 8.12
C TRP A 18 8.25 -2.72 8.33
N VAL A 19 7.40 -3.15 7.40
CA VAL A 19 6.73 -4.45 7.44
C VAL A 19 7.03 -5.20 6.15
N GLU A 20 7.34 -6.49 6.26
CA GLU A 20 7.43 -7.38 5.10
C GLU A 20 6.03 -7.63 4.54
N VAL A 21 5.91 -7.63 3.21
CA VAL A 21 4.66 -7.87 2.50
C VAL A 21 4.90 -8.73 1.26
N GLU A 22 3.93 -9.57 0.93
CA GLU A 22 3.97 -10.49 -0.21
C GLU A 22 2.61 -10.65 -0.91
N ALA A 23 2.61 -11.30 -2.07
CA ALA A 23 1.39 -11.57 -2.83
C ALA A 23 0.32 -12.26 -1.97
N GLY A 24 -0.87 -11.67 -1.91
CA GLY A 24 -1.95 -12.08 -1.01
C GLY A 24 -2.21 -11.12 0.16
N ASP A 25 -1.23 -10.28 0.52
CA ASP A 25 -1.40 -9.32 1.61
C ASP A 25 -2.28 -8.14 1.23
N PHE A 26 -3.10 -7.69 2.19
CA PHE A 26 -3.91 -6.48 2.09
C PHE A 26 -3.42 -5.41 3.06
N LEU A 27 -3.17 -4.21 2.54
CA LEU A 27 -2.75 -3.06 3.33
C LEU A 27 -3.87 -2.03 3.35
N TRP A 28 -4.33 -1.66 4.54
CA TRP A 28 -5.29 -0.58 4.76
C TRP A 28 -4.59 0.68 5.25
N LEU A 29 -4.79 1.79 4.53
CA LEU A 29 -4.11 3.05 4.82
C LEU A 29 -5.13 4.13 5.15
N ARG A 30 -5.11 4.56 6.41
CA ARG A 30 -5.81 5.76 6.86
C ARG A 30 -5.21 6.99 6.17
N ALA A 31 -6.01 8.05 6.05
CA ALA A 31 -5.57 9.34 5.52
C ALA A 31 -4.26 9.80 6.18
N PHE A 32 -3.38 10.39 5.37
CA PHE A 32 -2.06 10.92 5.75
C PHE A 32 -1.03 9.91 6.26
N CYS A 33 -1.30 8.60 6.25
CA CYS A 33 -0.29 7.58 6.55
C CYS A 33 0.92 7.73 5.59
N PRO A 34 2.14 8.03 6.08
CA PRO A 34 3.35 8.04 5.25
C PRO A 34 3.63 6.66 4.65
N GLN A 35 4.04 6.63 3.40
CA GLN A 35 4.24 5.40 2.64
C GLN A 35 5.60 5.43 1.93
N ALA A 36 6.36 4.35 2.05
CA ALA A 36 7.51 4.07 1.19
C ALA A 36 7.58 2.56 0.90
N CYS A 37 8.23 2.16 -0.18
CA CYS A 37 8.35 0.77 -0.57
C CYS A 37 9.79 0.46 -0.94
N TYR A 38 10.32 -0.64 -0.40
CA TYR A 38 11.58 -1.25 -0.81
C TYR A 38 11.28 -2.60 -1.48
N ALA A 39 11.29 -2.63 -2.82
CA ALA A 39 11.07 -3.84 -3.61
C ALA A 39 12.42 -4.50 -3.96
N GLY A 40 12.99 -5.25 -3.01
CA GLY A 40 14.28 -5.93 -3.16
C GLY A 40 14.21 -7.38 -3.64
N GLY A 41 13.00 -7.90 -3.92
CA GLY A 41 12.81 -9.26 -4.39
C GLY A 41 13.35 -9.50 -5.81
N PRO A 42 13.55 -10.77 -6.23
CA PRO A 42 14.13 -11.12 -7.52
C PRO A 42 13.21 -10.87 -8.73
N GLY A 43 11.96 -10.44 -8.50
CA GLY A 43 10.95 -10.22 -9.53
C GLY A 43 10.10 -8.98 -9.25
N PRO A 44 9.14 -8.68 -10.15
CA PRO A 44 8.29 -7.50 -10.00
C PRO A 44 7.49 -7.52 -8.70
N PHE A 45 7.41 -6.36 -8.05
CA PHE A 45 6.47 -6.12 -6.95
C PHE A 45 5.29 -5.32 -7.48
N ARG A 46 4.10 -5.91 -7.51
CA ARG A 46 2.89 -5.27 -8.06
C ARG A 46 1.73 -5.39 -7.08
N TYR A 47 0.90 -4.36 -7.04
CA TYR A 47 -0.31 -4.32 -6.21
C TYR A 47 -1.47 -3.66 -6.95
N LEU A 48 -2.69 -4.07 -6.60
CA LEU A 48 -3.91 -3.36 -6.96
C LEU A 48 -4.13 -2.23 -5.95
N LEU A 49 -4.37 -1.01 -6.43
CA LEU A 49 -4.70 0.15 -5.60
C LEU A 49 -6.12 0.61 -5.90
N TYR A 50 -6.94 0.74 -4.86
CA TYR A 50 -8.22 1.44 -4.93
C TYR A 50 -8.15 2.74 -4.12
N LYS A 51 -8.58 3.86 -4.73
CA LYS A 51 -8.72 5.15 -4.05
C LYS A 51 -9.93 5.92 -4.58
N ASP A 52 -10.65 6.54 -3.67
CA ASP A 52 -11.68 7.52 -4.01
C ASP A 52 -11.02 8.80 -4.54
N VAL A 53 -11.56 9.35 -5.63
CA VAL A 53 -11.07 10.59 -6.27
C VAL A 53 -12.23 11.40 -6.84
N ASN A 54 -11.96 12.65 -7.22
CA ASN A 54 -12.89 13.52 -7.97
C ASN A 54 -14.20 13.86 -7.23
N ARG A 55 -14.16 13.99 -5.89
CA ARG A 55 -15.27 14.45 -5.05
C ARG A 55 -14.75 15.42 -3.98
N GLN A 56 -15.62 16.33 -3.53
CA GLN A 56 -15.34 17.17 -2.37
C GLN A 56 -15.41 16.33 -1.08
N MET A 57 -14.69 16.77 -0.04
CA MET A 57 -14.73 16.08 1.25
C MET A 57 -16.06 16.38 1.96
N PRO A 58 -16.78 15.35 2.46
CA PRO A 58 -17.95 15.59 3.30
C PRO A 58 -17.53 16.27 4.60
N LEU A 59 -18.28 17.29 5.00
CA LEU A 59 -18.10 18.05 6.24
C LEU A 59 -19.16 17.72 7.30
N SER A 60 -20.06 16.79 6.96
CA SER A 60 -21.22 16.37 7.76
C SER A 60 -20.84 15.34 8.82
#